data_AF-A0A7L4GF92-F1
#
_entry.id   AF-A0A7L4GF92-F1
#
_cell.length_a   1.000
_cell.length_b   1.000
_cell.length_c   1.000
_cell.angle_alpha   90.00
_cell.angle_beta   90.00
_cell.angle_gamma   90.00
#
_symmetry.space_group_name_H-M   'P 1'
#
loop_
_entity.id
_entity.type
_entity.pdbx_description
1 polymer ?
#
loop_
_entity_poly.entity_id
_entity_poly.type
_entity_poly.pdbx_seq_one_letter_code
_entity_poly.pdbx_strand_id
1 'polypeptide(L)'
;HTIFASNTSSLQITQLANSTTRQDRFGGLHFFNPVPMMKLVEVIKTPMTSQKTFESLVDFSKAVGKSPVSCKDTPGFIVNRLLVPYMMEAVRLFERGDASKEDIDVAMKLGAGYPMGPFELLDYVGLDTSKYIIDGWHSLEPNNPLFAPSPLLNKLVEEKKLGKKTGEGFYKYK
;
A
#
# COMPACT_ATOMS: atom_id res chain seq x y z
N HIS A 1 -0.77 20.99 -22.61
CA HIS A 1 -0.04 21.54 -21.43
C HIS A 1 0.33 20.37 -20.52
N THR A 2 1.46 20.44 -19.81
CA THR A 2 2.01 19.31 -19.05
C THR A 2 1.44 19.21 -17.62
N ILE A 3 1.07 18.00 -17.19
CA ILE A 3 0.67 17.62 -15.83
C ILE A 3 1.75 16.71 -15.24
N PHE A 4 2.10 16.91 -13.96
CA PHE A 4 3.01 16.05 -13.23
C PHE A 4 2.20 15.10 -12.32
N ALA A 5 2.56 13.82 -12.35
CA ALA A 5 1.92 12.81 -11.52
C ALA A 5 2.96 11.87 -10.90
N SER A 6 2.74 11.48 -9.65
CA SER A 6 3.57 10.50 -8.93
C SER A 6 2.79 9.22 -8.68
N ASN A 7 3.46 8.06 -8.87
CA ASN A 7 2.95 6.73 -8.53
C ASN A 7 3.38 6.27 -7.13
N THR A 8 3.89 7.17 -6.27
CA THR A 8 4.35 6.79 -4.93
C THR A 8 3.23 6.12 -4.12
N SER A 9 3.58 5.13 -3.30
CA SER A 9 2.63 4.41 -2.43
C SER A 9 2.67 4.88 -0.97
N SER A 10 3.69 5.65 -0.57
CA SER A 10 3.97 5.98 0.83
C SER A 10 4.44 7.41 1.08
N LEU A 11 4.74 8.19 0.04
CA LEU A 11 5.13 9.60 0.17
C LEU A 11 3.93 10.52 -0.03
N GLN A 12 3.93 11.66 0.67
CA GLN A 12 2.89 12.68 0.52
C GLN A 12 3.06 13.40 -0.82
N ILE A 13 1.99 13.46 -1.62
CA ILE A 13 1.98 14.13 -2.93
C ILE A 13 2.28 15.62 -2.77
N THR A 14 1.81 16.25 -1.69
CA THR A 14 2.03 17.66 -1.37
C THR A 14 3.52 17.96 -1.19
N GLN A 15 4.27 17.06 -0.55
CA GLN A 15 5.72 17.22 -0.37
C GLN A 15 6.44 17.22 -1.72
N LEU A 16 6.05 16.32 -2.64
CA LEU A 16 6.61 16.25 -3.99
C LEU A 16 6.20 17.47 -4.84
N ALA A 17 4.94 17.90 -4.75
CA ALA A 17 4.42 19.04 -5.48
C ALA A 17 5.14 20.35 -5.10
N ASN A 18 5.49 20.52 -3.83
CA ASN A 18 6.20 21.69 -3.30
C ASN A 18 7.65 21.82 -3.79
N SER A 19 8.22 20.77 -4.40
CA SER A 19 9.50 20.87 -5.13
C SER A 19 9.35 21.57 -6.49
N THR A 20 8.14 22.03 -6.83
CA THR A 20 7.82 22.72 -8.08
C THR A 20 7.01 24.00 -7.80
N THR A 21 6.88 24.85 -8.82
CA THR A 21 5.95 26.00 -8.83
C THR A 21 4.66 25.70 -9.60
N ARG A 22 4.33 24.41 -9.79
CA ARG A 22 3.20 23.93 -10.61
C ARG A 22 2.26 23.03 -9.81
N GLN A 23 2.05 23.36 -8.53
CA GLN A 23 1.22 22.58 -7.62
C GLN A 23 -0.22 22.40 -8.15
N ASP A 24 -0.72 23.39 -8.90
CA ASP A 24 -2.01 23.35 -9.61
C ASP A 24 -2.12 22.21 -10.65
N ARG A 25 -0.97 21.77 -11.19
CA ARG A 25 -0.81 20.72 -12.21
C ARG A 25 -0.03 19.52 -11.69
N PHE A 26 -0.02 19.31 -10.38
CA PHE A 26 0.58 18.15 -9.73
C PHE A 26 -0.51 17.30 -9.05
N GLY A 27 -0.49 15.99 -9.24
CA GLY A 27 -1.37 15.04 -8.54
C GLY A 27 -0.68 13.71 -8.26
N GLY A 28 -1.38 12.82 -7.55
CA GLY A 28 -0.98 11.41 -7.50
C GLY A 28 -1.79 10.59 -8.48
N LEU A 29 -1.14 9.56 -9.04
CA LEU A 29 -1.75 8.61 -9.96
C LEU A 29 -1.18 7.22 -9.65
N HIS A 30 -1.79 6.56 -8.67
CA HIS A 30 -1.26 5.35 -8.05
C HIS A 30 -1.91 4.09 -8.65
N PHE A 31 -1.09 3.30 -9.34
CA PHE A 31 -1.45 2.04 -9.99
C PHE A 31 -1.09 0.83 -9.12
N PHE A 32 -1.72 -0.30 -9.41
CA PHE A 32 -1.53 -1.55 -8.66
C PHE A 32 -0.88 -2.61 -9.54
N ASN A 33 0.09 -3.35 -8.98
CA ASN A 33 0.80 -4.41 -9.68
C ASN A 33 -0.04 -5.71 -9.75
N PRO A 34 -0.06 -6.45 -10.88
CA PRO A 34 0.47 -6.09 -12.20
C PRO A 34 -0.38 -5.04 -12.92
N VAL A 35 0.26 -3.93 -13.31
CA VAL A 35 -0.43 -2.75 -13.85
C VAL A 35 -1.34 -3.07 -15.05
N PRO A 36 -0.98 -3.90 -16.04
CA PRO A 36 -1.89 -4.21 -17.15
C PRO A 36 -3.17 -4.93 -16.72
N MET A 37 -3.10 -5.77 -15.68
CA MET A 37 -4.19 -6.63 -15.21
C MET A 37 -5.12 -5.91 -14.23
N MET A 38 -4.53 -5.15 -13.29
CA MET A 38 -5.30 -4.46 -12.25
C MET A 38 -6.09 -3.30 -12.84
N LYS A 39 -7.40 -3.24 -12.57
CA LYS A 39 -8.29 -2.20 -13.13
C LYS A 39 -8.28 -0.91 -12.32
N LEU A 40 -7.96 -0.96 -11.04
CA LEU A 40 -8.00 0.20 -10.16
C LEU A 40 -6.84 1.16 -10.42
N VAL A 41 -7.11 2.45 -10.25
CA VAL A 41 -6.10 3.51 -10.05
C VAL A 41 -6.63 4.52 -9.05
N GLU A 42 -5.81 4.95 -8.11
CA GLU A 42 -6.16 6.02 -7.18
C GLU A 42 -5.67 7.36 -7.77
N VAL A 43 -6.58 8.32 -7.92
CA VAL A 43 -6.28 9.69 -8.35
C VAL A 43 -6.27 10.58 -7.11
N ILE A 44 -5.07 11.00 -6.71
CA ILE A 44 -4.85 11.71 -5.44
C ILE A 44 -4.83 13.21 -5.70
N LYS A 45 -5.77 13.92 -5.06
CA LYS A 45 -5.91 15.37 -5.14
C LYS A 45 -5.33 16.01 -3.87
N THR A 46 -4.32 16.86 -4.03
CA THR A 46 -3.85 17.75 -2.95
C THR A 46 -4.77 18.97 -2.83
N PRO A 47 -4.69 19.76 -1.75
CA PRO A 47 -5.42 21.02 -1.66
C PRO A 47 -5.11 22.01 -2.80
N MET A 48 -3.91 21.90 -3.40
CA MET A 48 -3.47 22.81 -4.47
C MET A 48 -3.77 22.29 -5.88
N THR A 49 -4.04 20.99 -6.03
CA THR A 49 -4.32 20.37 -7.34
C THR A 49 -5.60 20.97 -7.93
N SER A 50 -5.50 21.59 -9.10
CA SER A 50 -6.66 22.20 -9.74
C SER A 50 -7.70 21.16 -10.16
N GLN A 51 -8.97 21.58 -10.25
CA GLN A 51 -10.05 20.72 -10.70
C GLN A 51 -9.81 20.21 -12.14
N LYS A 52 -9.27 21.07 -13.01
CA LYS A 52 -8.90 20.72 -14.38
C LYS A 52 -7.83 19.61 -14.44
N THR A 53 -6.81 19.70 -13.60
CA THR A 53 -5.76 18.66 -13.51
C THR A 53 -6.36 17.35 -13.03
N PHE A 54 -7.20 17.39 -11.99
CA PHE A 54 -7.85 16.21 -11.43
C PHE A 54 -8.72 15.50 -12.47
N GLU A 55 -9.59 16.24 -13.18
CA GLU A 55 -10.43 15.69 -14.24
C GLU A 55 -9.60 15.10 -15.38
N SER A 56 -8.52 15.77 -15.78
CA SER A 56 -7.61 15.23 -16.81
C SER A 56 -6.94 13.92 -16.39
N LEU A 57 -6.59 13.74 -15.12
CA LEU A 57 -6.03 12.47 -14.60
C LEU A 57 -7.09 11.36 -14.53
N VAL A 58 -8.32 11.70 -14.16
CA VAL A 58 -9.47 10.78 -14.17
C VAL A 58 -9.78 10.32 -15.60
N ASP A 59 -9.81 11.25 -16.55
CA ASP A 59 -10.12 10.93 -17.95
C ASP A 59 -8.99 10.12 -18.59
N PHE A 60 -7.73 10.46 -18.31
CA PHE A 60 -6.59 9.64 -18.71
C PHE A 60 -6.73 8.20 -18.18
N SER A 61 -7.06 8.05 -16.89
CA SER A 61 -7.24 6.74 -16.25
C SER A 61 -8.29 5.90 -16.96
N LYS A 62 -9.44 6.50 -17.29
CA LYS A 62 -10.50 5.83 -18.07
C LYS A 62 -10.03 5.48 -19.48
N ALA A 63 -9.32 6.38 -20.14
CA ALA A 63 -8.81 6.18 -21.50
C ALA A 63 -7.81 4.99 -21.58
N VAL A 64 -7.04 4.74 -20.53
CA VAL A 64 -6.15 3.57 -20.43
C VAL A 64 -6.85 2.32 -19.84
N GLY A 65 -8.18 2.31 -19.82
CA GLY A 65 -8.99 1.15 -19.41
C GLY A 65 -8.97 0.86 -17.90
N LYS A 66 -8.73 1.88 -17.08
CA LYS A 66 -8.77 1.80 -15.61
C LYS A 66 -10.05 2.40 -15.05
N SER A 67 -10.34 2.02 -13.81
CA SER A 67 -11.42 2.53 -12.97
C SER A 67 -10.81 3.45 -11.92
N PRO A 68 -10.83 4.78 -12.12
CA PRO A 68 -10.27 5.71 -11.16
C PRO A 68 -11.16 5.85 -9.92
N VAL A 69 -10.52 5.90 -8.74
CA VAL A 69 -11.14 6.33 -7.48
C VAL A 69 -10.42 7.57 -6.96
N SER A 70 -11.14 8.46 -6.28
CA SER A 70 -10.58 9.71 -5.77
C SER A 70 -10.26 9.60 -4.28
N CYS A 71 -9.10 10.11 -3.88
CA CYS A 71 -8.78 10.34 -2.48
C CYS A 71 -7.94 11.60 -2.28
N LYS A 72 -7.89 12.03 -1.02
CA LYS A 72 -7.02 13.12 -0.58
C LYS A 72 -5.60 12.60 -0.36
N ASP A 73 -4.66 13.53 -0.29
CA ASP A 73 -3.26 13.25 0.05
C ASP A 73 -3.11 12.92 1.55
N THR A 74 -3.48 11.70 1.92
CA THR A 74 -3.32 11.12 3.25
C THR A 74 -2.44 9.88 3.18
N PRO A 75 -1.62 9.57 4.21
CA PRO A 75 -0.75 8.39 4.18
C PRO A 75 -1.51 7.12 3.82
N GLY A 76 -1.04 6.39 2.81
CA GLY A 76 -1.65 5.12 2.36
C GLY A 76 -2.91 5.23 1.50
N PHE A 77 -3.37 6.45 1.18
CA PHE A 77 -4.52 6.68 0.30
C PHE A 77 -5.78 5.90 0.75
N ILE A 78 -6.35 5.05 -0.09
CA ILE A 78 -7.49 4.20 0.28
C ILE A 78 -7.00 2.78 0.53
N VAL A 79 -6.45 2.13 -0.51
CA VAL A 79 -6.18 0.69 -0.48
C VAL A 79 -5.14 0.36 0.57
N ASN A 80 -3.96 1.00 0.54
CA ASN A 80 -2.90 0.68 1.49
C ASN A 80 -3.30 1.06 2.93
N ARG A 81 -4.01 2.18 3.10
CA ARG A 81 -4.46 2.66 4.41
C ARG A 81 -5.37 1.66 5.13
N LEU A 82 -6.12 0.85 4.39
CA LEU A 82 -6.96 -0.23 4.91
C LEU A 82 -6.23 -1.57 4.94
N LEU A 83 -5.45 -1.87 3.90
CA LEU A 83 -4.84 -3.17 3.68
C LEU A 83 -3.65 -3.44 4.62
N VAL A 84 -2.73 -2.48 4.75
CA VAL A 84 -1.50 -2.68 5.53
C VAL A 84 -1.81 -2.86 7.02
N PRO A 85 -2.67 -2.05 7.67
CA PRO A 85 -3.01 -2.29 9.08
C PRO A 85 -3.72 -3.62 9.30
N TYR A 86 -4.57 -4.06 8.37
CA TYR A 86 -5.19 -5.39 8.41
C TYR A 86 -4.15 -6.50 8.39
N MET A 87 -3.17 -6.43 7.47
CA MET A 87 -2.09 -7.42 7.42
C MET A 87 -1.24 -7.38 8.71
N MET A 88 -0.99 -6.19 9.27
CA MET A 88 -0.27 -6.07 10.54
C MET A 88 -1.05 -6.66 11.72
N GLU A 89 -2.38 -6.54 11.76
CA GLU A 89 -3.20 -7.22 12.77
C GLU A 89 -3.11 -8.74 12.65
N ALA A 90 -3.05 -9.30 11.44
CA ALA A 90 -2.81 -10.73 11.25
C ALA A 90 -1.45 -11.16 11.83
N VAL A 91 -0.39 -10.37 11.59
CA VAL A 91 0.94 -10.63 12.17
C VAL A 91 0.88 -10.59 13.70
N ARG A 92 0.21 -9.59 14.29
CA ARG A 92 0.07 -9.48 15.76
C ARG A 92 -0.71 -10.64 16.36
N LEU A 93 -1.76 -11.11 15.67
CA LEU A 93 -2.53 -12.29 16.08
C LEU A 93 -1.64 -13.55 16.14
N PHE A 94 -0.76 -13.72 15.15
CA PHE A 94 0.21 -14.80 15.11
C PHE A 94 1.31 -14.64 16.19
N GLU A 95 1.82 -13.44 16.40
CA GLU A 95 2.82 -13.15 17.45
C GLU A 95 2.31 -13.45 18.87
N ARG A 96 1.01 -13.27 19.12
CA ARG A 96 0.37 -13.66 20.39
C ARG A 96 0.18 -15.17 20.55
N GLY A 97 0.31 -15.94 19.47
CA GLY A 97 0.10 -17.39 19.47
C GLY A 97 -1.37 -17.81 19.43
N ASP A 98 -2.27 -16.90 19.06
CA ASP A 98 -3.71 -17.17 19.08
C ASP A 98 -4.13 -18.14 17.94
N ALA A 99 -3.40 -18.15 16.83
CA ALA A 99 -3.61 -19.05 15.70
C ALA A 99 -2.32 -19.21 14.87
N SER A 100 -2.24 -20.30 14.10
CA SER A 100 -1.17 -20.51 13.12
C SER A 100 -1.34 -19.57 11.91
N LYS A 101 -0.24 -19.20 11.24
CA LYS A 101 -0.31 -18.39 10.00
C LYS A 101 -1.12 -19.08 8.90
N GLU A 102 -1.01 -20.40 8.82
CA GLU A 102 -1.78 -21.24 7.88
C GLU A 102 -3.29 -21.14 8.14
N ASP A 103 -3.73 -21.26 9.41
CA ASP A 103 -5.14 -21.17 9.77
C ASP A 103 -5.68 -19.75 9.60
N ILE A 104 -4.88 -18.71 9.90
CA ILE A 104 -5.27 -17.32 9.66
C ILE A 104 -5.49 -17.09 8.16
N ASP A 105 -4.59 -17.56 7.30
CA ASP A 105 -4.76 -17.45 5.85
C ASP A 105 -5.99 -18.20 5.35
N VAL A 106 -6.23 -19.42 5.83
CA VAL A 106 -7.42 -20.21 5.47
C VAL A 106 -8.71 -19.51 5.93
N ALA A 107 -8.73 -18.99 7.16
CA ALA A 107 -9.88 -18.27 7.70
C ALA A 107 -10.22 -17.03 6.86
N MET A 108 -9.22 -16.25 6.45
CA MET A 108 -9.46 -15.05 5.64
C MET A 108 -9.86 -15.39 4.20
N LYS A 109 -9.36 -16.48 3.64
CA LYS A 109 -9.77 -16.95 2.31
C LYS A 109 -11.20 -17.50 2.30
N LEU A 110 -11.51 -18.44 3.19
CA LEU A 110 -12.79 -19.14 3.18
C LEU A 110 -13.90 -18.37 3.91
N GLY A 111 -13.57 -17.68 4.99
CA GLY A 111 -14.52 -16.94 5.82
C GLY A 111 -14.82 -15.53 5.31
N ALA A 112 -13.77 -14.76 5.00
CA ALA A 112 -13.93 -13.38 4.50
C ALA A 112 -13.96 -13.29 2.97
N GLY A 113 -13.73 -14.39 2.26
CA GLY A 113 -13.77 -14.45 0.79
C GLY A 113 -12.58 -13.78 0.11
N TYR A 114 -11.47 -13.60 0.79
CA TYR A 114 -10.29 -12.99 0.18
C TYR A 114 -9.61 -13.96 -0.79
N PRO A 115 -9.07 -13.47 -1.92
CA PRO A 115 -8.38 -14.34 -2.89
C PRO A 115 -7.05 -14.90 -2.37
N MET A 116 -6.49 -14.26 -1.34
CA MET A 116 -5.19 -14.59 -0.75
C MET A 116 -5.23 -14.26 0.75
N GLY A 117 -4.65 -15.13 1.57
CA GLY A 117 -4.53 -14.87 3.00
C GLY A 117 -3.55 -13.72 3.31
N PRO A 118 -3.62 -13.08 4.48
CA PRO A 118 -2.75 -11.97 4.83
C PRO A 118 -1.25 -12.33 4.82
N PHE A 119 -0.83 -13.53 5.22
CA PHE A 119 0.59 -13.92 5.21
C PHE A 119 1.07 -14.26 3.79
N GLU A 120 0.26 -14.98 3.02
CA GLU A 120 0.49 -15.18 1.59
C GLU A 120 0.64 -13.83 0.85
N LEU A 121 -0.22 -12.86 1.18
CA LEU A 121 -0.21 -11.53 0.57
C LEU A 121 1.00 -10.69 1.00
N LEU A 122 1.36 -10.73 2.28
CA LEU A 122 2.58 -10.09 2.78
C LEU A 122 3.81 -10.58 2.04
N ASP A 123 3.95 -11.90 1.84
CA ASP A 123 5.06 -12.48 1.10
C ASP A 123 5.01 -12.16 -0.41
N TYR A 124 3.83 -12.02 -0.99
CA TYR A 124 3.66 -11.64 -2.39
C TYR A 124 4.04 -10.17 -2.64
N VAL A 125 3.62 -9.26 -1.76
CA VAL A 125 3.96 -7.83 -1.81
C VAL A 125 5.44 -7.60 -1.51
N GLY A 126 5.96 -8.30 -0.50
CA GLY A 126 7.31 -8.12 0.02
C GLY A 126 7.30 -7.58 1.44
N LEU A 127 8.03 -8.26 2.33
CA LEU A 127 8.05 -7.92 3.76
C LEU A 127 8.78 -6.60 4.03
N ASP A 128 9.84 -6.31 3.29
CA ASP A 128 10.56 -5.02 3.31
C ASP A 128 9.68 -3.87 2.85
N THR A 129 8.88 -4.06 1.79
CA THR A 129 7.94 -3.02 1.32
C THR A 129 6.88 -2.73 2.37
N SER A 130 6.29 -3.77 2.97
CA SER A 130 5.30 -3.63 4.04
C SER A 130 5.90 -2.96 5.28
N LYS A 131 7.13 -3.34 5.66
CA LYS A 131 7.89 -2.72 6.75
C LYS A 131 8.16 -1.25 6.50
N TYR A 132 8.62 -0.89 5.30
CA TYR A 132 8.91 0.51 4.96
C TYR A 132 7.67 1.40 5.08
N ILE A 133 6.50 0.89 4.65
CA ILE A 133 5.22 1.61 4.76
C ILE A 133 4.84 1.81 6.24
N ILE A 134 4.84 0.73 7.04
CA ILE A 134 4.39 0.81 8.44
C ILE A 134 5.34 1.66 9.30
N ASP A 135 6.66 1.56 9.10
CA ASP A 135 7.66 2.36 9.81
C ASP A 135 7.52 3.85 9.46
N GLY A 136 7.24 4.16 8.19
CA GLY A 136 6.97 5.52 7.73
C GLY A 136 5.75 6.13 8.43
N TRP A 137 4.66 5.35 8.55
CA TRP A 137 3.46 5.81 9.27
C TRP A 137 3.68 5.89 10.78
N HIS A 138 4.41 4.93 11.36
CA HIS A 138 4.77 4.98 12.78
C HIS A 138 5.61 6.21 13.12
N SER A 139 6.54 6.59 12.24
CA SER A 139 7.36 7.80 12.43
C SER A 139 6.51 9.09 12.42
N LEU A 140 5.40 9.10 11.66
CA LEU A 140 4.48 10.24 11.60
C LEU A 140 3.45 10.23 12.76
N GLU A 141 3.00 9.05 13.17
CA GLU A 141 1.98 8.85 14.20
C GLU A 141 2.43 7.77 15.21
N PRO A 142 3.45 8.03 16.05
CA PRO A 142 4.09 7.00 16.88
C PRO A 142 3.16 6.42 17.95
N ASN A 143 2.14 7.17 18.35
CA ASN A 143 1.17 6.75 19.35
C ASN A 143 -0.01 5.98 18.77
N ASN A 144 -0.08 5.80 17.44
CA ASN A 144 -1.16 5.06 16.81
C ASN A 144 -0.86 3.55 16.89
N PRO A 145 -1.66 2.76 17.65
CA PRO A 145 -1.35 1.35 17.88
C PRO A 145 -1.42 0.51 16.59
N LEU A 146 -2.22 0.93 15.61
CA LEU A 146 -2.31 0.25 14.32
C LEU A 146 -0.99 0.28 13.55
N PHE A 147 -0.16 1.29 13.82
CA PHE A 147 1.14 1.50 13.18
C PHE A 147 2.31 1.01 14.01
N ALA A 148 2.07 0.37 15.16
CA ALA A 148 3.14 -0.18 15.96
C ALA A 148 3.95 -1.22 15.15
N PRO A 149 5.29 -1.14 15.14
CA PRO A 149 6.14 -2.07 14.40
C PRO A 149 6.02 -3.50 14.97
N SER A 150 6.25 -4.51 14.12
CA SER A 150 6.28 -5.92 14.53
C SER A 150 7.73 -6.40 14.68
N PRO A 151 8.13 -6.92 15.86
CA PRO A 151 9.44 -7.53 16.04
C PRO A 151 9.69 -8.72 15.10
N LEU A 152 8.67 -9.53 14.81
CA LEU A 152 8.78 -10.65 13.87
C LEU A 152 9.05 -10.16 12.45
N LEU A 153 8.32 -9.15 11.99
CA LEU A 153 8.54 -8.56 10.67
C LEU A 153 9.95 -7.97 10.54
N ASN A 154 10.43 -7.28 11.57
CA ASN A 154 11.79 -6.74 11.61
C ASN A 154 12.84 -7.85 11.45
N LYS A 155 12.71 -8.93 12.23
CA LYS A 155 13.62 -10.07 12.18
C LYS A 155 13.67 -10.70 10.77
N LEU A 156 12.51 -10.94 10.16
CA LEU A 156 12.46 -11.54 8.81
C LEU A 156 13.13 -10.65 7.76
N VAL A 157 12.91 -9.33 7.83
CA VAL A 157 13.55 -8.37 6.92
C VAL A 157 15.06 -8.30 7.14
N GLU A 158 15.53 -8.28 8.39
CA GLU A 158 16.97 -8.32 8.73
C GLU A 158 17.65 -9.59 8.22
N GLU A 159 16.96 -10.74 8.28
CA GLU A 159 17.41 -12.02 7.73
C GLU A 159 17.29 -12.12 6.20
N LYS A 160 16.87 -11.04 5.50
CA LYS A 160 16.60 -10.99 4.06
C LYS A 160 15.55 -12.00 3.57
N LYS A 161 14.64 -12.41 4.46
CA LYS A 161 13.47 -13.22 4.14
C LYS A 161 12.34 -12.28 3.73
N LEU A 162 12.37 -11.82 2.48
CA LEU A 162 11.48 -10.78 1.96
C LEU A 162 10.23 -11.32 1.27
N GLY A 163 9.92 -12.60 1.44
CA GLY A 163 8.78 -13.26 0.81
C GLY A 163 9.15 -13.92 -0.51
N LYS A 164 8.21 -13.93 -1.46
CA LYS A 164 8.31 -14.70 -2.70
C LYS A 164 9.52 -14.28 -3.56
N LYS A 165 9.91 -13.01 -3.52
CA LYS A 165 11.04 -12.48 -4.30
C LYS A 165 12.42 -12.96 -3.81
N THR A 166 12.52 -13.50 -2.60
CA THR A 166 13.76 -14.05 -2.03
C THR A 166 13.65 -15.54 -1.74
N GLY A 167 12.57 -16.20 -2.16
CA GLY A 167 12.33 -17.63 -1.89
C GLY A 167 11.89 -17.94 -0.47
N GLU A 168 11.84 -16.97 0.44
CA GLU A 168 11.42 -17.17 1.83
C GLU A 168 10.95 -15.85 2.47
N GLY A 169 9.86 -15.93 3.23
CA GLY A 169 9.31 -14.89 4.10
C GLY A 169 8.61 -15.55 5.28
N PHE A 170 7.29 -15.37 5.41
CA PHE A 170 6.47 -16.18 6.32
C PHE A 170 6.37 -17.64 5.84
N TYR A 171 6.34 -17.85 4.53
CA TYR A 171 6.43 -19.17 3.91
C TYR A 171 7.73 -19.35 3.12
N LYS A 172 8.04 -20.60 2.79
CA LYS A 172 9.15 -20.95 1.88
C LYS A 172 8.61 -21.21 0.48
N TYR A 173 9.26 -20.63 -0.52
CA TYR A 173 8.90 -20.72 -1.92
C TYR A 173 10.02 -21.45 -2.68
N LYS A 174 9.61 -22.35 -3.58
CA LYS A 174 10.51 -23.06 -4.48
C LYS A 174 10.69 -22.29 -5.78
#